data_AF-A0A014NIQ3-F1
#
_entry.id   AF-A0A014NIQ3-F1
#
_cell.length_a   1.000
_cell.length_b   1.000
_cell.length_c   1.000
_cell.angle_alpha   90.00
_cell.angle_beta   90.00
_cell.angle_gamma   90.00
#
_symmetry.space_group_name_H-M   'P 1'
#
loop_
_entity.id
_entity.type
_entity.pdbx_description
1 polymer ?
#
loop_
_entity_poly.entity_id
_entity_poly.type
_entity_poly.pdbx_seq_one_letter_code
_entity_poly.pdbx_strand_id
1 'polypeptide(L)'
;MTESVSSTVDNSVPGASAPAPARADRRPQQRGGRGRPAAPAAARPAREVHPVLAQLATLHPTLFGATVLPLKRGIYQDLLALHGEALDKAGLKVALAIHTRSTRYLNAVAAGAPRHDLQGTVVEAMAPGHVFHALVEVFKRKKPRDGEDLQAKLRRRMALAFIDSGLSREAYLESLQVRDADTQALLDAALDEVAEQDAKAEAVHRAYVSSGSGDVHAFAEMYGMNAHTVMRQLHRAGQLQATRTA
;
A
#
# COMPACT_ATOMS: atom_id res chain seq x y z
N MET A 1 19.02 -23.88 -66.80
CA MET A 1 18.51 -22.49 -66.83
C MET A 1 19.30 -21.71 -65.80
N THR A 2 20.04 -20.70 -66.24
CA THR A 2 21.13 -20.06 -65.48
C THR A 2 20.91 -18.55 -65.39
N GLU A 3 20.89 -18.05 -64.16
CA GLU A 3 21.40 -16.76 -63.66
C GLU A 3 21.02 -15.38 -64.29
N SER A 4 21.13 -14.37 -63.42
CA SER A 4 21.52 -12.97 -63.69
C SER A 4 20.48 -11.84 -63.80
N VAL A 5 20.40 -11.09 -62.68
CA VAL A 5 20.36 -9.61 -62.50
C VAL A 5 19.77 -8.65 -63.55
N SER A 6 18.83 -7.80 -63.10
CA SER A 6 18.78 -6.31 -63.27
C SER A 6 17.56 -5.75 -62.52
N SER A 7 17.50 -4.60 -61.83
CA SER A 7 18.17 -3.27 -61.85
C SER A 7 17.20 -2.16 -62.32
N THR A 8 16.82 -1.31 -61.36
CA THR A 8 16.66 0.17 -61.44
C THR A 8 15.70 0.82 -62.47
N VAL A 9 14.84 1.72 -61.98
CA VAL A 9 14.29 2.85 -62.77
C VAL A 9 14.38 4.15 -61.98
N ASP A 10 14.73 5.23 -62.70
CA ASP A 10 15.13 6.56 -62.24
C ASP A 10 14.64 7.57 -63.33
N ASN A 11 14.35 8.86 -63.10
CA ASN A 11 14.50 9.76 -61.94
C ASN A 11 13.44 10.91 -62.02
N SER A 12 13.47 11.82 -61.04
CA SER A 12 13.27 13.27 -61.21
C SER A 12 11.87 13.90 -61.33
N VAL A 13 11.82 15.12 -60.75
CA VAL A 13 10.73 16.12 -60.70
C VAL A 13 10.90 17.16 -61.82
N PRO A 14 9.84 17.88 -62.28
CA PRO A 14 9.33 19.13 -61.64
C PRO A 14 7.76 19.24 -61.68
N GLY A 15 7.06 20.30 -61.23
CA GLY A 15 7.42 21.52 -60.48
C GLY A 15 6.44 22.71 -60.75
N ALA A 16 6.31 23.67 -59.80
CA ALA A 16 5.46 24.89 -59.84
C ALA A 16 3.91 24.67 -59.81
N SER A 17 3.05 25.52 -59.20
CA SER A 17 3.24 26.83 -58.55
C SER A 17 2.11 27.23 -57.54
N ALA A 18 2.50 27.83 -56.40
CA ALA A 18 1.80 28.91 -55.64
C ALA A 18 0.41 28.66 -54.94
N PRO A 19 -0.08 29.60 -54.07
CA PRO A 19 0.59 30.12 -52.85
C PRO A 19 -0.34 30.28 -51.61
N ALA A 20 0.20 30.33 -50.38
CA ALA A 20 -0.38 31.07 -49.24
C ALA A 20 0.52 31.12 -47.99
N PRO A 21 0.86 32.33 -47.48
CA PRO A 21 1.22 32.51 -46.08
C PRO A 21 0.45 33.68 -45.41
N ALA A 22 -0.18 33.42 -44.26
CA ALA A 22 -0.70 34.46 -43.38
C ALA A 22 -0.32 34.14 -41.92
N ARG A 23 0.70 34.81 -41.40
CA ARG A 23 1.15 34.66 -40.00
C ARG A 23 0.72 35.85 -39.15
N ALA A 24 -0.20 35.56 -38.23
CA ALA A 24 -0.33 36.11 -36.88
C ALA A 24 -0.02 37.61 -36.68
N ASP A 25 -1.09 38.40 -36.54
CA ASP A 25 -1.04 39.74 -35.97
C ASP A 25 -0.39 39.79 -34.58
N ARG A 26 0.45 40.80 -34.37
CA ARG A 26 0.98 41.18 -33.06
C ARG A 26 0.09 42.26 -32.44
N ARG A 27 -0.49 42.01 -31.26
CA ARG A 27 -0.95 43.08 -30.35
C ARG A 27 -0.56 42.81 -28.88
N PRO A 28 -0.43 43.87 -28.06
CA PRO A 28 0.62 43.91 -27.05
C PRO A 28 0.19 43.56 -25.61
N GLN A 29 1.20 43.41 -24.76
CA GLN A 29 1.07 43.20 -23.31
C GLN A 29 0.15 44.21 -22.62
N GLN A 30 -0.79 43.70 -21.82
CA GLN A 30 -1.48 44.49 -20.81
C GLN A 30 -1.11 43.97 -19.42
N ARG A 31 -0.13 44.64 -18.78
CA ARG A 31 0.08 44.55 -17.33
C ARG A 31 -1.15 45.15 -16.64
N GLY A 32 -1.74 44.48 -15.64
CA GLY A 32 -2.85 45.08 -14.89
C GLY A 32 -3.79 44.17 -14.11
N GLY A 33 -3.60 42.85 -14.08
CA GLY A 33 -4.39 41.96 -13.23
C GLY A 33 -3.93 42.03 -11.77
N ARG A 34 -4.50 42.95 -10.97
CA ARG A 34 -4.26 42.99 -9.52
C ARG A 34 -4.58 41.62 -8.92
N GLY A 35 -3.64 41.04 -8.19
CA GLY A 35 -3.84 39.79 -7.47
C GLY A 35 -5.03 39.93 -6.54
N ARG A 36 -6.14 39.26 -6.87
CA ARG A 36 -7.31 39.16 -6.00
C ARG A 36 -6.84 38.34 -4.79
N PRO A 37 -6.82 38.90 -3.57
CA PRO A 37 -6.34 38.15 -2.42
C PRO A 37 -7.17 36.87 -2.31
N ALA A 38 -6.49 35.74 -2.14
CA ALA A 38 -7.16 34.48 -1.88
C ALA A 38 -8.04 34.68 -0.65
N ALA A 39 -9.36 34.54 -0.82
CA ALA A 39 -10.28 34.65 0.30
C ALA A 39 -9.83 33.64 1.37
N PRO A 40 -9.76 34.03 2.66
CA PRO A 40 -9.34 33.12 3.71
C PRO A 40 -10.23 31.88 3.64
N ALA A 41 -9.61 30.70 3.48
CA ALA A 41 -10.33 29.46 3.35
C ALA A 41 -11.21 29.29 4.59
N ALA A 42 -12.53 29.46 4.42
CA ALA A 42 -13.48 29.42 5.51
C ALA A 42 -13.25 28.14 6.31
N ALA A 43 -12.92 28.29 7.60
CA ALA A 43 -12.63 27.17 8.46
C ALA A 43 -13.82 26.20 8.36
N ARG A 44 -13.57 25.00 7.83
CA ARG A 44 -14.64 24.00 7.70
C ARG A 44 -15.23 23.80 9.10
N PRO A 45 -16.56 23.83 9.25
CA PRO A 45 -17.18 23.67 10.57
C PRO A 45 -16.62 22.40 11.20
N ALA A 46 -16.18 22.51 12.45
CA ALA A 46 -15.66 21.37 13.19
C ALA A 46 -16.75 20.30 13.17
N ARG A 47 -16.45 19.14 12.59
CA ARG A 47 -17.43 18.04 12.53
C ARG A 47 -17.79 17.67 13.95
N GLU A 48 -19.05 17.89 14.31
CA GLU A 48 -19.58 17.55 15.62
C GLU A 48 -19.32 16.07 15.88
N VAL A 49 -18.57 15.80 16.95
CA VAL A 49 -18.26 14.42 17.35
C VAL A 49 -19.52 13.84 17.97
N HIS A 50 -19.95 12.68 17.48
CA HIS A 50 -21.13 11.99 18.01
C HIS A 50 -21.04 11.87 19.54
N PRO A 51 -22.08 12.25 20.32
CA PRO A 51 -21.95 12.46 21.77
C PRO A 51 -21.49 11.20 22.51
N VAL A 52 -22.02 10.02 22.15
CA VAL A 52 -21.58 8.73 22.70
C VAL A 52 -20.10 8.43 22.37
N LEU A 53 -19.59 8.88 21.21
CA LEU A 53 -18.17 8.68 20.86
C LEU A 53 -17.26 9.59 21.69
N ALA A 54 -17.71 10.80 22.03
CA ALA A 54 -16.99 11.68 22.95
C ALA A 54 -16.97 11.10 24.39
N GLN A 55 -18.10 10.54 24.86
CA GLN A 55 -18.15 9.83 26.14
C GLN A 55 -17.19 8.63 26.17
N LEU A 56 -17.16 7.80 25.11
CA LEU A 56 -16.22 6.68 25.00
C LEU A 56 -14.75 7.13 25.00
N ALA A 57 -14.42 8.29 24.42
CA ALA A 57 -13.08 8.86 24.47
C ALA A 57 -12.64 9.30 25.88
N THR A 58 -13.59 9.74 26.72
CA THR A 58 -13.34 10.02 28.14
C THR A 58 -13.21 8.75 28.97
N LEU A 59 -14.06 7.74 28.73
CA LEU A 59 -14.09 6.48 29.49
C LEU A 59 -12.94 5.53 29.15
N HIS A 60 -12.58 5.41 27.87
CA HIS A 60 -11.55 4.50 27.36
C HIS A 60 -10.60 5.24 26.40
N PRO A 61 -9.78 6.18 26.91
CA PRO A 61 -8.93 7.05 26.07
C PRO A 61 -7.87 6.30 25.27
N THR A 62 -7.45 5.11 25.71
CA THR A 62 -6.50 4.23 25.00
C THR A 62 -7.07 3.66 23.69
N LEU A 63 -8.38 3.43 23.62
CA LEU A 63 -9.07 2.91 22.44
C LEU A 63 -9.65 4.02 21.56
N PHE A 64 -10.27 5.03 22.18
CA PHE A 64 -11.09 6.03 21.49
C PHE A 64 -10.45 7.43 21.40
N GLY A 65 -9.35 7.67 22.11
CA GLY A 65 -8.69 8.98 22.26
C GLY A 65 -7.92 9.47 21.03
N ALA A 66 -6.71 10.01 21.23
CA ALA A 66 -5.91 10.62 20.15
C ALA A 66 -5.28 9.58 19.21
N THR A 67 -4.62 8.58 19.79
CA THR A 67 -4.25 7.32 19.13
C THR A 67 -5.40 6.33 19.34
N VAL A 68 -5.70 5.50 18.35
CA VAL A 68 -6.73 4.46 18.47
C VAL A 68 -6.13 3.10 18.23
N LEU A 69 -6.68 2.11 18.91
CA LEU A 69 -6.25 0.72 18.83
C LEU A 69 -7.38 -0.13 18.26
N PRO A 70 -7.09 -1.19 17.48
CA PRO A 70 -8.13 -2.07 16.97
C PRO A 70 -8.89 -2.76 18.10
N LEU A 71 -10.21 -2.84 17.98
CA LEU A 71 -11.07 -3.34 19.06
C LEU A 71 -11.17 -4.87 19.06
N LYS A 72 -11.24 -5.46 20.26
CA LYS A 72 -11.64 -6.85 20.52
C LYS A 72 -12.99 -7.18 19.84
N ARG A 73 -13.14 -8.42 19.38
CA ARG A 73 -14.42 -8.93 18.88
C ARG A 73 -15.42 -9.00 20.04
N GLY A 74 -16.61 -8.42 19.86
CA GLY A 74 -17.61 -8.33 20.94
C GLY A 74 -17.45 -7.13 21.89
N ILE A 75 -16.61 -6.14 21.57
CA ILE A 75 -16.42 -4.93 22.39
C ILE A 75 -17.73 -4.18 22.72
N TYR A 76 -18.76 -4.32 21.90
CA TYR A 76 -20.09 -3.75 22.16
C TYR A 76 -20.75 -4.37 23.40
N GLN A 77 -20.65 -5.70 23.55
CA GLN A 77 -21.15 -6.42 24.71
C GLN A 77 -20.36 -6.04 25.97
N ASP A 78 -19.02 -5.96 25.86
CA ASP A 78 -18.16 -5.53 26.97
C ASP A 78 -18.50 -4.09 27.44
N LEU A 79 -18.75 -3.16 26.50
CA LEU A 79 -19.17 -1.79 26.79
C LEU A 79 -20.56 -1.71 27.43
N LEU A 80 -21.50 -2.56 27.00
CA LEU A 80 -22.82 -2.63 27.65
C LEU A 80 -22.78 -3.27 29.03
N ALA A 81 -21.88 -4.23 29.27
CA ALA A 81 -21.72 -4.85 30.59
C ALA A 81 -21.13 -3.86 31.61
N LEU A 82 -20.24 -2.97 31.17
CA LEU A 82 -19.57 -1.99 32.04
C LEU A 82 -20.32 -0.66 32.18
N HIS A 83 -20.93 -0.14 31.10
CA HIS A 83 -21.52 1.21 31.04
C HIS A 83 -22.97 1.23 30.54
N GLY A 84 -23.68 0.09 30.59
CA GLY A 84 -24.99 -0.09 29.94
C GLY A 84 -26.14 0.77 30.43
N GLU A 85 -26.02 1.40 31.61
CA GLU A 85 -26.98 2.39 32.13
C GLU A 85 -26.64 3.83 31.71
N ALA A 86 -25.36 4.13 31.47
CA ALA A 86 -24.87 5.46 31.11
C ALA A 86 -24.85 5.72 29.60
N LEU A 87 -24.83 4.66 28.77
CA LEU A 87 -24.72 4.76 27.32
C LEU A 87 -26.04 4.42 26.61
N ASP A 88 -26.49 5.29 25.72
CA ASP A 88 -27.54 4.94 24.76
C ASP A 88 -27.08 3.78 23.85
N LYS A 89 -27.83 2.68 23.89
CA LYS A 89 -27.56 1.45 23.12
C LYS A 89 -27.65 1.67 21.61
N ALA A 90 -28.49 2.60 21.13
CA ALA A 90 -28.59 2.91 19.71
C ALA A 90 -27.40 3.77 19.27
N GLY A 91 -27.16 4.88 19.96
CA GLY A 91 -26.02 5.77 19.77
C GLY A 91 -24.67 5.08 19.93
N LEU A 92 -24.55 4.04 20.77
CA LEU A 92 -23.34 3.23 20.89
C LEU A 92 -23.04 2.44 19.61
N LYS A 93 -24.05 1.83 18.97
CA LYS A 93 -23.85 1.15 17.67
C LYS A 93 -23.41 2.15 16.60
N VAL A 94 -24.00 3.34 16.56
CA VAL A 94 -23.63 4.42 15.63
C VAL A 94 -22.19 4.91 15.90
N ALA A 95 -21.83 5.15 17.16
CA ALA A 95 -20.49 5.57 17.57
C ALA A 95 -19.41 4.56 17.17
N LEU A 96 -19.64 3.26 17.42
CA LEU A 96 -18.72 2.20 16.99
C LEU A 96 -18.62 2.09 15.46
N ALA A 97 -19.74 2.27 14.73
CA ALA A 97 -19.72 2.27 13.27
C ALA A 97 -18.94 3.46 12.68
N ILE A 98 -19.06 4.65 13.29
CA ILE A 98 -18.27 5.84 12.94
C ILE A 98 -16.79 5.60 13.24
N HIS A 99 -16.47 5.10 14.44
CA HIS A 99 -15.10 4.88 14.89
C HIS A 99 -14.36 3.86 14.00
N THR A 100 -14.93 2.67 13.82
CA THR A 100 -14.30 1.57 13.06
C THR A 100 -14.17 1.85 11.55
N ARG A 101 -14.97 2.77 11.00
CA ARG A 101 -14.85 3.24 9.60
C ARG A 101 -13.95 4.47 9.45
N SER A 102 -13.46 5.06 10.53
CA SER A 102 -12.60 6.24 10.47
C SER A 102 -11.23 5.90 9.86
N THR A 103 -10.66 6.81 9.07
CA THR A 103 -9.34 6.59 8.45
C THR A 103 -8.24 6.38 9.51
N ARG A 104 -8.37 6.99 10.69
CA ARG A 104 -7.45 6.79 11.81
C ARG A 104 -7.49 5.35 12.34
N TYR A 105 -8.67 4.76 12.47
CA TYR A 105 -8.84 3.36 12.86
C TYR A 105 -8.32 2.41 11.79
N LEU A 106 -8.67 2.67 10.52
CA LEU A 106 -8.18 1.86 9.41
C LEU A 106 -6.66 1.90 9.28
N ASN A 107 -6.00 3.02 9.57
CA ASN A 107 -4.53 3.09 9.62
C ASN A 107 -3.93 2.15 10.69
N ALA A 108 -4.56 2.02 11.86
CA ALA A 108 -4.09 1.11 12.91
C ALA A 108 -4.26 -0.36 12.49
N VAL A 109 -5.40 -0.72 11.89
CA VAL A 109 -5.64 -2.08 11.33
C VAL A 109 -4.69 -2.37 10.16
N ALA A 110 -4.48 -1.41 9.26
CA ALA A 110 -3.57 -1.50 8.12
C ALA A 110 -2.08 -1.52 8.51
N ALA A 111 -1.76 -1.24 9.77
CA ALA A 111 -0.43 -1.42 10.37
C ALA A 111 -0.27 -2.79 11.04
N GLY A 112 -1.27 -3.67 11.01
CA GLY A 112 -1.23 -4.99 11.64
C GLY A 112 -1.38 -4.96 13.17
N ALA A 113 -1.74 -3.82 13.77
CA ALA A 113 -1.86 -3.72 15.22
C ALA A 113 -2.89 -4.73 15.77
N PRO A 114 -2.60 -5.42 16.88
CA PRO A 114 -3.50 -6.43 17.43
C PRO A 114 -4.79 -5.81 17.99
N ARG A 115 -5.75 -6.67 18.33
CA ARG A 115 -7.01 -6.26 18.97
C ARG A 115 -6.85 -6.13 20.47
N HIS A 116 -7.47 -5.09 21.02
CA HIS A 116 -7.39 -4.74 22.44
C HIS A 116 -8.76 -4.77 23.13
N ASP A 117 -8.79 -5.17 24.40
CA ASP A 117 -9.95 -5.06 25.29
C ASP A 117 -10.13 -3.64 25.86
N LEU A 118 -11.13 -3.45 26.72
CA LEU A 118 -11.45 -2.17 27.35
C LEU A 118 -10.38 -1.66 28.33
N GLN A 119 -9.51 -2.54 28.80
CA GLN A 119 -8.38 -2.25 29.67
C GLN A 119 -7.13 -1.85 28.86
N GLY A 120 -7.14 -2.09 27.54
CA GLY A 120 -6.01 -1.86 26.65
C GLY A 120 -5.05 -3.06 26.57
N THR A 121 -5.46 -4.23 27.03
CA THR A 121 -4.68 -5.47 26.91
C THR A 121 -4.83 -6.05 25.51
N VAL A 122 -3.75 -6.62 24.96
CA VAL A 122 -3.79 -7.38 23.71
C VAL A 122 -4.55 -8.70 23.90
N VAL A 123 -5.52 -8.98 23.04
CA VAL A 123 -6.39 -10.18 23.11
C VAL A 123 -6.23 -11.11 21.91
N GLU A 124 -6.12 -10.56 20.70
CA GLU A 124 -6.17 -11.33 19.44
C GLU A 124 -5.27 -10.65 18.40
N ALA A 125 -4.49 -11.42 17.64
CA ALA A 125 -3.75 -10.90 16.49
C ALA A 125 -4.71 -10.36 15.41
N MET A 126 -4.27 -9.41 14.60
CA MET A 126 -5.10 -8.95 13.48
C MET A 126 -5.10 -9.97 12.35
N ALA A 127 -6.26 -10.56 12.03
CA ALA A 127 -6.34 -11.52 10.93
C ALA A 127 -5.92 -10.85 9.59
N PRO A 128 -5.12 -11.53 8.73
CA PRO A 128 -4.52 -10.92 7.54
C PRO A 128 -5.52 -10.23 6.59
N GLY A 129 -6.69 -10.82 6.36
CA GLY A 129 -7.77 -10.22 5.57
C GLY A 129 -8.22 -8.84 6.07
N HIS A 130 -8.25 -8.61 7.37
CA HIS A 130 -8.58 -7.28 7.93
C HIS A 130 -7.47 -6.26 7.65
N VAL A 131 -6.20 -6.66 7.75
CA VAL A 131 -5.04 -5.80 7.43
C VAL A 131 -5.08 -5.41 5.95
N PHE A 132 -5.27 -6.39 5.07
CA PHE A 132 -5.37 -6.20 3.62
C PHE A 132 -6.52 -5.25 3.23
N HIS A 133 -7.75 -5.51 3.69
CA HIS A 133 -8.89 -4.65 3.37
C HIS A 133 -8.73 -3.23 3.92
N ALA A 134 -8.14 -3.07 5.12
CA ALA A 134 -7.84 -1.76 5.67
C ALA A 134 -6.78 -1.01 4.85
N LEU A 135 -5.72 -1.70 4.37
CA LEU A 135 -4.73 -1.13 3.47
C LEU A 135 -5.36 -0.63 2.16
N VAL A 136 -6.17 -1.47 1.51
CA VAL A 136 -6.88 -1.12 0.27
C VAL A 136 -7.77 0.12 0.49
N GLU A 137 -8.57 0.13 1.55
CA GLU A 137 -9.48 1.25 1.86
C GLU A 137 -8.73 2.55 2.23
N VAL A 138 -7.62 2.47 2.98
CA VAL A 138 -6.77 3.64 3.29
C VAL A 138 -6.18 4.25 2.02
N PHE A 139 -5.69 3.42 1.09
CA PHE A 139 -5.13 3.89 -0.17
C PHE A 139 -6.21 4.42 -1.12
N LYS A 140 -7.39 3.78 -1.20
CA LYS A 140 -8.56 4.30 -1.95
C LYS A 140 -9.00 5.70 -1.48
N ARG A 141 -8.85 6.00 -0.19
CA ARG A 141 -9.15 7.34 0.39
C ARG A 141 -8.03 8.36 0.22
N LYS A 142 -6.80 7.94 -0.10
CA LYS A 142 -5.63 8.80 -0.14
C LYS A 142 -5.57 9.52 -1.49
N LYS A 143 -5.42 10.86 -1.46
CA LYS A 143 -5.13 11.63 -2.66
C LYS A 143 -3.64 11.51 -3.00
N PRO A 144 -3.26 11.26 -4.26
CA PRO A 144 -1.85 11.28 -4.66
C PRO A 144 -1.29 12.69 -4.48
N ARG A 145 -0.01 12.75 -4.13
CA ARG A 145 0.81 13.97 -4.20
C ARG A 145 1.54 13.99 -5.55
N ASP A 146 2.06 15.14 -5.94
CA ASP A 146 2.81 15.28 -7.19
C ASP A 146 4.00 14.30 -7.21
N GLY A 147 4.09 13.49 -8.27
CA GLY A 147 5.09 12.42 -8.40
C GLY A 147 4.90 11.19 -7.49
N GLU A 148 3.80 11.10 -6.72
CA GLU A 148 3.53 9.93 -5.86
C GLU A 148 2.75 8.84 -6.59
N ASP A 149 3.42 7.75 -6.95
CA ASP A 149 2.76 6.49 -7.31
C ASP A 149 2.17 5.82 -6.05
N LEU A 150 0.84 5.88 -5.94
CA LEU A 150 0.08 5.21 -4.88
C LEU A 150 -0.08 3.71 -5.10
N GLN A 151 -0.11 3.24 -6.36
CA GLN A 151 -0.25 1.81 -6.67
C GLN A 151 1.02 1.05 -6.31
N ALA A 152 2.20 1.54 -6.69
CA ALA A 152 3.47 0.94 -6.28
C ALA A 152 3.66 0.96 -4.75
N LYS A 153 3.19 2.01 -4.06
CA LYS A 153 3.21 2.06 -2.59
C LYS A 153 2.23 1.07 -1.96
N LEU A 154 1.05 0.89 -2.54
CA LEU A 154 0.07 -0.11 -2.08
C LEU A 154 0.62 -1.53 -2.29
N ARG A 155 1.17 -1.83 -3.47
CA ARG A 155 1.80 -3.13 -3.80
C ARG A 155 2.90 -3.50 -2.79
N ARG A 156 3.82 -2.57 -2.50
CA ARG A 156 4.85 -2.76 -1.45
C ARG A 156 4.25 -3.00 -0.06
N ARG A 157 3.14 -2.35 0.29
CA ARG A 157 2.45 -2.58 1.57
C ARG A 157 1.72 -3.93 1.62
N MET A 158 1.15 -4.38 0.50
CA MET A 158 0.56 -5.72 0.37
C MET A 158 1.63 -6.82 0.50
N ALA A 159 2.78 -6.66 -0.15
CA ALA A 159 3.93 -7.57 -0.05
C ALA A 159 4.43 -7.70 1.40
N LEU A 160 4.58 -6.57 2.12
CA LEU A 160 4.93 -6.60 3.54
C LEU A 160 3.86 -7.29 4.39
N ALA A 161 2.57 -6.96 4.20
CA ALA A 161 1.49 -7.59 4.96
C ALA A 161 1.38 -9.11 4.70
N PHE A 162 1.73 -9.58 3.51
CA PHE A 162 1.86 -11.01 3.21
C PHE A 162 3.02 -11.64 3.98
N ILE A 163 4.22 -11.05 3.92
CA ILE A 163 5.40 -11.53 4.66
C ILE A 163 5.13 -11.57 6.17
N ASP A 164 4.57 -10.49 6.72
CA ASP A 164 4.24 -10.37 8.15
C ASP A 164 3.15 -11.37 8.60
N SER A 165 2.35 -11.91 7.67
CA SER A 165 1.32 -12.92 7.97
C SER A 165 1.89 -14.31 8.22
N GLY A 166 3.10 -14.61 7.70
CA GLY A 166 3.73 -15.93 7.77
C GLY A 166 3.01 -17.06 7.01
N LEU A 167 1.93 -16.78 6.29
CA LEU A 167 1.14 -17.76 5.56
C LEU A 167 1.78 -18.17 4.22
N SER A 168 1.42 -19.34 3.69
CA SER A 168 1.69 -19.68 2.28
C SER A 168 0.89 -18.76 1.35
N ARG A 169 1.29 -18.70 0.07
CA ARG A 169 0.59 -17.87 -0.94
C ARG A 169 -0.88 -18.27 -1.07
N GLU A 170 -1.14 -19.57 -1.06
CA GLU A 170 -2.46 -20.19 -1.21
C GLU A 170 -3.34 -19.85 0.00
N ALA A 171 -2.86 -20.17 1.21
CA ALA A 171 -3.58 -19.90 2.46
C ALA A 171 -3.83 -18.40 2.68
N TYR A 172 -2.90 -17.53 2.26
CA TYR A 172 -3.11 -16.09 2.28
C TYR A 172 -4.23 -15.68 1.32
N LEU A 173 -4.18 -16.10 0.04
CA LEU A 173 -5.18 -15.76 -0.97
C LEU A 173 -6.60 -16.23 -0.58
N GLU A 174 -6.74 -17.45 -0.04
CA GLU A 174 -8.02 -17.97 0.46
C GLU A 174 -8.64 -17.07 1.55
N SER A 175 -7.81 -16.41 2.36
CA SER A 175 -8.26 -15.54 3.45
C SER A 175 -8.79 -14.16 3.01
N LEU A 176 -8.50 -13.72 1.77
CA LEU A 176 -8.67 -12.32 1.36
C LEU A 176 -9.99 -11.97 0.63
N GLN A 177 -10.74 -12.94 0.12
CA GLN A 177 -12.03 -12.75 -0.56
C GLN A 177 -12.11 -11.52 -1.49
N VAL A 178 -11.10 -11.33 -2.35
CA VAL A 178 -11.00 -10.17 -3.24
C VAL A 178 -12.05 -10.26 -4.35
N ARG A 179 -12.79 -9.16 -4.58
CA ARG A 179 -13.87 -9.09 -5.59
C ARG A 179 -13.59 -8.12 -6.75
N ASP A 180 -12.58 -7.28 -6.58
CA ASP A 180 -12.25 -6.15 -7.46
C ASP A 180 -11.01 -6.51 -8.29
N ALA A 181 -11.16 -6.56 -9.61
CA ALA A 181 -10.13 -7.09 -10.51
C ALA A 181 -8.81 -6.30 -10.44
N ASP A 182 -8.89 -4.98 -10.36
CA ASP A 182 -7.71 -4.11 -10.23
C ASP A 182 -6.98 -4.34 -8.90
N THR A 183 -7.73 -4.48 -7.80
CA THR A 183 -7.16 -4.84 -6.49
C THR A 183 -6.54 -6.24 -6.49
N GLN A 184 -7.15 -7.21 -7.19
CA GLN A 184 -6.60 -8.56 -7.34
C GLN A 184 -5.29 -8.55 -8.14
N ALA A 185 -5.24 -7.85 -9.28
CA ALA A 185 -4.02 -7.72 -10.09
C ALA A 185 -2.87 -7.05 -9.32
N LEU A 186 -3.16 -6.04 -8.48
CA LEU A 186 -2.17 -5.41 -7.60
C LEU A 186 -1.66 -6.35 -6.50
N LEU A 187 -2.54 -7.22 -5.97
CA LEU A 187 -2.19 -8.25 -4.99
C LEU A 187 -1.33 -9.34 -5.62
N ASP A 188 -1.72 -9.89 -6.77
CA ASP A 188 -0.94 -10.93 -7.46
C ASP A 188 0.46 -10.42 -7.81
N ALA A 189 0.57 -9.20 -8.36
CA ALA A 189 1.85 -8.57 -8.61
C ALA A 189 2.69 -8.33 -7.33
N ALA A 190 2.06 -8.12 -6.17
CA ALA A 190 2.76 -8.02 -4.89
C ALA A 190 3.33 -9.38 -4.44
N LEU A 191 2.56 -10.46 -4.63
CA LEU A 191 2.94 -11.82 -4.26
C LEU A 191 4.02 -12.37 -5.21
N ASP A 192 3.95 -12.03 -6.50
CA ASP A 192 4.98 -12.36 -7.49
C ASP A 192 6.31 -11.62 -7.18
N GLU A 193 6.26 -10.34 -6.79
CA GLU A 193 7.46 -9.60 -6.34
C GLU A 193 8.13 -10.24 -5.11
N VAL A 194 7.35 -10.84 -4.19
CA VAL A 194 7.87 -11.57 -3.03
C VAL A 194 8.44 -12.93 -3.46
N ALA A 195 7.72 -13.69 -4.29
CA ALA A 195 8.19 -14.97 -4.81
C ALA A 195 9.50 -14.84 -5.62
N GLU A 196 9.65 -13.77 -6.41
CA GLU A 196 10.91 -13.45 -7.08
C GLU A 196 12.06 -13.16 -6.10
N GLN A 197 11.80 -12.43 -5.02
CA GLN A 197 12.80 -12.12 -4.00
C GLN A 197 13.23 -13.40 -3.26
N ASP A 198 12.27 -14.27 -2.95
CA ASP A 198 12.49 -15.53 -2.26
C ASP A 198 13.26 -16.53 -3.14
N ALA A 199 12.92 -16.63 -4.44
CA ALA A 199 13.69 -17.42 -5.39
C ALA A 199 15.14 -16.91 -5.56
N LYS A 200 15.33 -15.58 -5.57
CA LYS A 200 16.67 -14.96 -5.59
C LYS A 200 17.44 -15.26 -4.30
N ALA A 201 16.78 -15.22 -3.14
CA ALA A 201 17.36 -15.57 -1.84
C ALA A 201 17.85 -17.03 -1.83
N GLU A 202 17.02 -17.98 -2.27
CA GLU A 202 17.36 -19.40 -2.36
C GLU A 202 18.46 -19.72 -3.38
N ALA A 203 18.50 -19.01 -4.50
CA ALA A 203 19.56 -19.17 -5.49
C ALA A 203 20.91 -18.73 -4.91
N VAL A 204 20.96 -17.56 -4.23
CA VAL A 204 22.15 -17.07 -3.54
C VAL A 204 22.58 -18.01 -2.41
N HIS A 205 21.63 -18.52 -1.62
CA HIS A 205 21.93 -19.49 -0.56
C HIS A 205 22.51 -20.79 -1.11
N ARG A 206 21.93 -21.35 -2.17
CA ARG A 206 22.47 -22.57 -2.82
C ARG A 206 23.86 -22.33 -3.40
N ALA A 207 24.08 -21.19 -4.06
CA ALA A 207 25.39 -20.81 -4.57
C ALA A 207 26.42 -20.70 -3.43
N TYR A 208 26.08 -19.99 -2.34
CA TYR A 208 26.94 -19.81 -1.17
C TYR A 208 27.36 -21.16 -0.55
N VAL A 209 26.39 -22.05 -0.27
CA VAL A 209 26.69 -23.40 0.25
C VAL A 209 27.54 -24.21 -0.73
N SER A 210 27.23 -24.16 -2.03
CA SER A 210 28.00 -24.91 -3.06
C SER A 210 29.43 -24.41 -3.25
N SER A 211 29.71 -23.14 -2.96
CA SER A 211 31.04 -22.54 -3.11
C SER A 211 32.03 -22.97 -2.02
N GLY A 212 31.56 -23.54 -0.91
CA GLY A 212 32.38 -23.86 0.26
C GLY A 212 32.97 -22.63 0.97
N SER A 213 32.59 -21.41 0.57
CA SER A 213 33.10 -20.16 1.15
C SER A 213 32.62 -20.01 2.59
N GLY A 214 33.52 -20.13 3.56
CA GLY A 214 33.22 -19.90 4.98
C GLY A 214 32.95 -18.43 5.33
N ASP A 215 33.14 -17.51 4.38
CA ASP A 215 32.93 -16.08 4.53
C ASP A 215 32.06 -15.52 3.38
N VAL A 216 31.14 -14.62 3.76
CA VAL A 216 30.19 -13.96 2.86
C VAL A 216 30.87 -12.86 2.03
N HIS A 217 31.91 -12.21 2.55
CA HIS A 217 32.63 -11.18 1.78
C HIS A 217 33.45 -11.81 0.65
N ALA A 218 34.20 -12.88 0.92
CA ALA A 218 34.93 -13.65 -0.09
C ALA A 218 34.00 -14.23 -1.17
N PHE A 219 32.84 -14.77 -0.79
CA PHE A 219 31.81 -15.21 -1.75
C PHE A 219 31.32 -14.04 -2.61
N ALA A 220 31.01 -12.90 -1.99
CA ALA A 220 30.49 -11.74 -2.71
C ALA A 220 31.53 -11.19 -3.71
N GLU A 221 32.81 -11.12 -3.32
CA GLU A 221 33.90 -10.74 -4.21
C GLU A 221 34.04 -11.71 -5.41
N MET A 222 34.07 -13.03 -5.15
CA MET A 222 34.21 -14.06 -6.16
C MET A 222 33.12 -14.02 -7.26
N TYR A 223 31.89 -13.64 -6.90
CA TYR A 223 30.77 -13.50 -7.85
C TYR A 223 30.49 -12.05 -8.26
N GLY A 224 31.33 -11.07 -7.91
CA GLY A 224 31.14 -9.65 -8.24
C GLY A 224 29.87 -9.04 -7.61
N MET A 225 29.38 -9.62 -6.51
CA MET A 225 28.17 -9.23 -5.81
C MET A 225 28.44 -8.22 -4.68
N ASN A 226 27.41 -7.46 -4.29
CA ASN A 226 27.49 -6.62 -3.10
C ASN A 226 27.25 -7.45 -1.82
N ALA A 227 28.23 -7.47 -0.90
CA ALA A 227 28.19 -8.27 0.33
C ALA A 227 26.93 -8.04 1.19
N HIS A 228 26.51 -6.79 1.43
CA HIS A 228 25.27 -6.50 2.18
C HIS A 228 24.00 -7.04 1.50
N THR A 229 24.00 -7.11 0.18
CA THR A 229 22.91 -7.76 -0.56
C THR A 229 22.95 -9.27 -0.40
N VAL A 230 24.13 -9.91 -0.48
CA VAL A 230 24.28 -11.34 -0.18
C VAL A 230 23.82 -11.65 1.26
N MET A 231 24.28 -10.91 2.27
CA MET A 231 23.86 -11.09 3.67
C MET A 231 22.33 -11.02 3.83
N ARG A 232 21.69 -10.03 3.20
CA ARG A 232 20.21 -9.89 3.23
C ARG A 232 19.51 -11.07 2.57
N GLN A 233 20.04 -11.57 1.45
CA GLN A 233 19.50 -12.74 0.76
C GLN A 233 19.69 -14.03 1.58
N LEU A 234 20.84 -14.24 2.20
CA LEU A 234 21.09 -15.39 3.09
C LEU A 234 20.18 -15.37 4.32
N HIS A 235 20.00 -14.21 4.96
CA HIS A 235 19.07 -14.04 6.07
C HIS A 235 17.62 -14.36 5.66
N ARG A 236 17.18 -13.87 4.49
CA ARG A 236 15.85 -14.17 3.94
C ARG A 236 15.69 -15.67 3.63
N ALA A 237 16.70 -16.31 3.05
CA ALA A 237 16.68 -17.76 2.80
C ALA A 237 16.57 -18.58 4.10
N GLY A 238 17.25 -18.16 5.18
CA GLY A 238 17.12 -18.78 6.50
C GLY A 238 15.70 -18.66 7.07
N GLN A 239 15.04 -17.51 6.92
CA GLN A 239 13.63 -17.34 7.32
C GLN A 239 12.69 -18.28 6.56
N LEU A 240 12.89 -18.44 5.25
CA LEU A 240 12.09 -19.33 4.40
C LEU A 240 12.30 -20.82 4.70
N GLN A 241 13.49 -21.20 5.19
CA GLN A 241 13.74 -22.56 5.66
C GLN A 241 13.03 -22.82 6.98
N ALA A 242 13.06 -21.87 7.92
CA ALA A 242 12.36 -21.99 9.20
C ALA A 242 10.84 -22.14 9.03
N THR A 243 10.22 -21.39 8.11
CA THR A 243 8.76 -21.50 7.85
C THR A 243 8.35 -22.75 7.08
N ARG A 244 9.29 -23.46 6.41
CA ARG A 244 9.02 -24.77 5.79
C ARG A 244 9.15 -25.96 6.74
N THR A 245 9.78 -25.76 7.89
CA THR A 245 10.05 -26.82 8.89
C THR A 245 9.15 -26.74 10.13
N ALA A 246 8.32 -25.70 10.23
CA ALA A 246 7.34 -25.47 11.28
C ALA A 246 5.93 -25.90 10.84
#